data_AF-A0A3M0KJ65-F1
#
_entry.id   AF-A0A3M0KJ65-F1
#
_cell.length_a   1.000
_cell.length_b   1.000
_cell.length_c   1.000
_cell.angle_alpha   90.00
_cell.angle_beta   90.00
_cell.angle_gamma   90.00
#
_symmetry.space_group_name_H-M   'P 1'
#
loop_
_entity.id
_entity.type
_entity.pdbx_description
1 polymer ?
#
loop_
_entity_poly.entity_id
_entity_poly.type
_entity_poly.pdbx_seq_one_letter_code
_entity_poly.pdbx_strand_id
1 'polypeptide(L)'
;MEDIEVMPDSQHGFTEGKSCLTILVALCNGVNATVDKGKATNVIYLDSCKAFDTVPQHPSLLRPYLEYSIQLWGLQHRKETDLLERAQRKATELIRGMEHLFYEERLTEL
;
A
#
# COMPACT_ATOMS: atom_id res chain seq x y z
N MET A 1 1.43 12.66 -32.77
CA MET A 1 1.88 11.46 -32.06
C MET A 1 1.63 11.77 -30.61
N GLU A 2 0.53 11.27 -30.06
CA GLU A 2 0.20 11.48 -28.66
C GLU A 2 1.13 10.58 -27.85
N ASP A 3 1.92 11.18 -26.97
CA ASP A 3 2.70 10.43 -25.98
C ASP A 3 1.70 9.72 -25.08
N ILE A 4 1.42 8.46 -25.40
CA ILE A 4 0.61 7.59 -24.56
C ILE A 4 1.45 7.35 -23.31
N GLU A 5 1.09 8.02 -22.22
CA GLU A 5 1.65 7.73 -20.90
C GLU A 5 1.41 6.24 -20.60
N VAL A 6 2.49 5.47 -20.57
CA VAL A 6 2.47 4.01 -20.39
C VAL A 6 1.92 3.64 -19.01
N MET A 7 1.93 4.58 -18.07
CA MET A 7 1.54 4.39 -16.67
C MET A 7 0.68 5.58 -16.21
N PRO A 8 -0.56 5.37 -15.74
CA PRO A 8 -1.43 6.46 -15.31
C PRO A 8 -0.89 7.13 -14.04
N ASP A 9 -1.12 8.44 -13.90
CA ASP A 9 -0.69 9.22 -12.72
C ASP A 9 -1.18 8.66 -11.37
N SER A 10 -2.32 7.98 -11.37
CA SER A 10 -2.88 7.30 -10.19
C SER A 10 -2.07 6.08 -9.76
N GLN A 11 -1.26 5.50 -10.64
CA GLN A 11 -0.40 4.36 -10.33
C GLN A 11 0.74 4.83 -9.43
N HIS A 12 0.84 4.20 -8.26
CA HIS A 12 1.93 4.43 -7.30
C HIS A 12 2.86 3.23 -7.14
N GLY A 13 2.41 2.03 -7.52
CA GLY A 13 3.27 0.85 -7.54
C GLY A 13 4.24 0.92 -8.72
N PHE A 14 5.53 0.61 -8.48
CA PHE A 14 6.60 0.57 -9.49
C PHE A 14 6.95 1.91 -10.15
N THR A 15 6.66 3.04 -9.51
CA THR A 15 7.01 4.39 -9.99
C THR A 15 7.92 5.11 -9.00
N GLU A 16 8.95 5.78 -9.51
CA GLU A 16 9.90 6.53 -8.67
C GLU A 16 9.20 7.65 -7.88
N GLY A 17 9.53 7.77 -6.59
CA GLY A 17 8.97 8.80 -5.71
C GLY A 17 7.55 8.54 -5.19
N LYS A 18 6.91 7.42 -5.55
CA LYS A 18 5.61 7.00 -5.02
C LYS A 18 5.76 5.73 -4.15
N SER A 19 4.86 5.56 -3.18
CA SER A 19 4.91 4.53 -2.13
C SER A 19 3.51 3.97 -1.82
N CYS A 20 3.45 2.89 -1.05
CA CYS A 20 2.17 2.34 -0.59
C CYS A 20 1.39 3.37 0.24
N LEU A 21 2.09 4.15 1.07
CA LEU A 21 1.49 5.20 1.89
C LEU A 21 0.90 6.32 1.04
N THR A 22 1.56 6.73 -0.04
CA THR A 22 1.06 7.80 -0.90
C THR A 22 -0.18 7.37 -1.69
N ILE A 23 -0.30 6.08 -2.07
CA ILE A 23 -1.54 5.54 -2.64
C ILE A 23 -2.70 5.60 -1.64
N LEU A 24 -2.44 5.27 -0.36
CA LEU A 24 -3.46 5.31 0.70
C LEU A 24 -3.88 6.74 1.00
N VAL A 25 -2.93 7.67 1.07
CA VAL A 25 -3.21 9.10 1.27
C VAL A 25 -4.01 9.66 0.11
N ALA A 26 -3.64 9.33 -1.14
CA ALA A 26 -4.39 9.75 -2.33
C ALA A 26 -5.83 9.19 -2.32
N LEU A 27 -6.00 7.92 -1.94
CA LEU A 27 -7.31 7.30 -1.81
C LEU A 27 -8.16 7.97 -0.73
N CYS A 28 -7.62 8.18 0.47
CA CYS A 28 -8.31 8.84 1.58
C CYS A 28 -8.74 10.26 1.22
N ASN A 29 -7.85 11.03 0.58
CA ASN A 29 -8.18 12.38 0.12
C ASN A 29 -9.29 12.36 -0.96
N GLY A 30 -9.25 11.40 -1.88
CA GLY A 30 -10.29 11.21 -2.89
C GLY A 30 -11.65 10.88 -2.27
N VAL A 31 -11.67 9.94 -1.31
CA VAL A 31 -12.90 9.56 -0.58
C VAL A 31 -13.44 10.75 0.21
N ASN A 32 -12.60 11.44 0.98
CA ASN A 32 -13.02 12.60 1.77
C ASN A 32 -13.61 13.70 0.88
N ALA A 33 -12.98 14.01 -0.25
CA ALA A 33 -13.49 15.01 -1.20
C ALA A 33 -14.86 14.63 -1.79
N THR A 34 -15.20 13.34 -1.87
CA THR A 34 -16.54 12.89 -2.30
C THR A 34 -17.56 12.91 -1.17
N VAL A 35 -17.12 12.57 0.05
CA VAL A 35 -17.94 12.64 1.28
C VAL A 35 -18.33 14.08 1.58
N ASP A 36 -17.40 15.03 1.46
CA ASP A 36 -17.65 16.47 1.64
C ASP A 36 -18.68 17.02 0.64
N LYS A 37 -18.79 16.38 -0.53
CA LYS A 37 -19.80 16.70 -1.55
C LYS A 37 -21.14 16.00 -1.31
N GLY A 38 -21.29 15.27 -0.20
CA GLY A 38 -22.49 14.52 0.16
C GLY A 38 -22.79 13.36 -0.80
N LYS A 39 -21.80 12.88 -1.56
CA LYS A 39 -21.97 11.78 -2.51
C LYS A 39 -21.63 10.44 -1.88
N ALA A 40 -22.47 9.44 -2.11
CA ALA A 40 -22.15 8.06 -1.78
C ALA A 40 -21.06 7.54 -2.72
N THR A 41 -19.97 7.03 -2.15
CA THR A 41 -18.80 6.54 -2.90
C THR A 41 -18.54 5.08 -2.54
N ASN A 42 -18.53 4.21 -3.54
CA ASN A 42 -18.16 2.81 -3.39
C ASN A 42 -16.67 2.64 -3.69
N VAL A 43 -15.93 2.05 -2.76
CA VAL A 43 -14.52 1.70 -2.94
C VAL A 43 -14.43 0.21 -3.25
N ILE A 44 -13.90 -0.14 -4.42
CA ILE A 44 -13.68 -1.53 -4.81
C ILE A 44 -12.18 -1.82 -4.66
N TYR A 45 -11.83 -2.72 -3.74
CA TYR A 45 -10.46 -3.20 -3.59
C TYR A 45 -10.26 -4.44 -4.46
N LEU A 46 -9.33 -4.35 -5.42
CA LEU A 46 -8.95 -5.46 -6.28
C LEU A 46 -7.54 -5.92 -5.89
N ASP A 47 -7.45 -7.11 -5.32
CA ASP A 47 -6.18 -7.78 -5.04
C ASP A 47 -5.74 -8.59 -6.26
N SER A 48 -4.55 -8.28 -6.77
CA SER A 48 -4.01 -8.82 -8.02
C SER A 48 -2.96 -9.90 -7.80
N CYS A 49 -2.99 -10.62 -6.67
CA CYS A 49 -2.04 -11.65 -6.21
C CYS A 49 -1.60 -12.76 -7.22
N LYS A 50 -1.96 -12.70 -8.51
CA LYS A 50 -1.50 -13.60 -9.59
C LYS A 50 -1.18 -12.90 -10.92
N ALA A 51 -1.18 -11.58 -10.98
CA ALA A 51 -0.97 -10.84 -12.23
C ALA A 51 0.42 -11.11 -12.86
N PHE A 52 1.43 -11.41 -12.04
CA PHE A 52 2.80 -11.66 -12.51
C PHE A 52 3.01 -13.06 -13.13
N ASP A 53 2.16 -14.04 -12.81
CA ASP A 53 2.25 -15.40 -13.35
C ASP A 53 1.69 -15.49 -14.78
N THR A 54 0.86 -14.51 -15.18
CA THR A 54 0.08 -14.56 -16.42
C THR A 54 0.65 -13.66 -17.53
N VAL A 55 1.67 -12.84 -17.25
CA VAL A 55 2.34 -12.04 -18.29
C VAL A 55 3.13 -12.97 -19.22
N PRO A 56 2.93 -12.96 -20.56
CA PRO A 56 3.74 -13.76 -21.47
C PRO A 56 5.19 -13.25 -21.48
N GLN A 57 6.15 -14.05 -20.99
CA GLN A 57 7.50 -13.60 -20.64
C GLN A 57 8.56 -13.93 -21.70
N HIS A 58 9.44 -12.96 -22.04
CA HIS A 58 10.78 -13.22 -22.56
C HIS A 58 11.73 -13.44 -21.36
N PRO A 59 12.19 -14.67 -21.08
CA PRO A 59 12.78 -15.06 -19.77
C PRO A 59 14.10 -14.37 -19.39
N SER A 60 14.83 -13.81 -20.36
CA SER A 60 16.19 -13.29 -20.12
C SER A 60 16.23 -11.91 -19.46
N LEU A 61 15.17 -11.09 -19.61
CA LEU A 61 15.11 -9.74 -19.05
C LEU A 61 14.34 -9.68 -17.73
N LEU A 62 13.47 -10.66 -17.50
CA LEU A 62 12.63 -10.72 -16.31
C LEU A 62 13.38 -11.23 -15.09
N ARG A 63 14.32 -12.16 -15.23
CA ARG A 63 15.06 -12.70 -14.08
C ARG A 63 15.82 -11.61 -13.30
N PRO A 64 16.61 -10.73 -13.95
CA PRO A 64 17.29 -9.63 -13.26
C PRO A 64 16.31 -8.60 -12.69
N TYR A 65 15.23 -8.29 -13.43
CA TYR A 65 14.23 -7.31 -13.01
C TYR A 65 13.42 -7.79 -11.80
N LEU A 66 13.02 -9.06 -11.80
CA LEU A 66 12.26 -9.68 -10.71
C LEU A 66 13.14 -9.80 -9.46
N GLU A 67 14.39 -10.23 -9.60
CA GLU A 67 15.31 -10.39 -8.48
C GLU A 67 15.70 -9.05 -7.86
N TYR A 68 15.87 -7.99 -8.68
CA TYR A 68 16.03 -6.62 -8.20
C TYR A 68 14.75 -6.07 -7.56
N SER A 69 13.59 -6.28 -8.19
CA SER A 69 12.30 -5.82 -7.68
C SER A 69 11.95 -6.49 -6.36
N ILE A 70 12.23 -7.78 -6.18
CA ILE A 70 12.02 -8.51 -4.92
C ILE A 70 12.91 -7.95 -3.80
N GLN A 71 14.17 -7.63 -4.09
CA GLN A 71 15.06 -7.01 -3.10
C GLN A 71 14.61 -5.60 -2.71
N LEU A 72 14.23 -4.79 -3.71
CA LEU A 72 13.75 -3.43 -3.49
C LEU A 72 12.41 -3.43 -2.75
N TRP A 73 11.47 -4.29 -3.14
CA TRP A 73 10.19 -4.49 -2.47
C TRP A 73 10.40 -4.99 -1.05
N GLY A 74 11.27 -5.99 -0.82
CA GLY A 74 11.57 -6.48 0.52
C GLY A 74 12.14 -5.39 1.44
N LEU A 75 13.03 -4.54 0.92
CA LEU A 75 13.62 -3.42 1.68
C LEU A 75 12.62 -2.29 1.94
N GLN A 76 11.78 -1.95 0.98
CA GLN A 76 10.75 -0.93 1.12
C GLN A 76 9.63 -1.39 2.05
N HIS A 77 9.10 -2.60 1.84
CA HIS A 77 8.08 -3.19 2.70
C HIS A 77 8.57 -3.34 4.12
N ARG A 78 9.83 -3.75 4.36
CA ARG A 78 10.34 -3.85 5.73
C ARG A 78 10.31 -2.52 6.47
N LYS A 79 10.73 -1.43 5.81
CA LYS A 79 10.69 -0.08 6.41
C LYS A 79 9.25 0.40 6.63
N GLU A 80 8.36 0.15 5.67
CA GLU A 80 6.95 0.53 5.77
C GLU A 80 6.22 -0.29 6.85
N THR A 81 6.49 -1.59 6.97
CA THR A 81 5.97 -2.47 8.02
C THR A 81 6.45 -2.02 9.40
N ASP A 82 7.75 -1.69 9.56
CA ASP A 82 8.28 -1.17 10.82
C ASP A 82 7.60 0.16 11.23
N LEU A 83 7.29 1.03 10.26
CA LEU A 83 6.58 2.29 10.51
C LEU A 83 5.12 2.06 10.86
N LEU A 84 4.44 1.16 10.15
CA LEU A 84 3.05 0.80 10.40
C LEU A 84 2.90 0.18 11.79
N GLU A 85 3.80 -0.72 12.17
CA GLU A 85 3.77 -1.38 13.47
C GLU A 85 4.02 -0.40 14.62
N ARG A 86 4.92 0.58 14.43
CA ARG A 86 5.12 1.67 15.39
C ARG A 86 3.90 2.57 15.52
N ALA A 87 3.23 2.89 14.39
CA ALA A 87 2.03 3.69 14.40
C ALA A 87 0.88 2.95 15.10
N GLN A 88 0.70 1.67 14.80
CA GLN A 88 -0.30 0.81 15.41
C GLN A 88 -0.11 0.67 16.91
N ARG A 89 1.13 0.46 17.38
CA ARG A 89 1.49 0.42 18.80
C ARG A 89 1.14 1.70 19.54
N LYS A 90 1.43 2.86 18.95
CA LYS A 90 1.06 4.16 19.53
C LYS A 90 -0.44 4.39 19.54
N ALA A 91 -1.13 4.05 18.45
CA ALA A 91 -2.58 4.21 18.36
C ALA A 91 -3.30 3.38 19.43
N THR A 92 -2.87 2.14 19.62
CA THR A 92 -3.45 1.24 20.62
C THR A 92 -3.13 1.68 22.06
N GLU A 93 -2.08 2.49 22.30
CA GLU A 93 -1.73 3.00 23.65
C GLU A 93 -2.71 4.08 24.09
N LEU A 94 -3.39 4.73 23.13
CA LEU A 94 -4.35 5.80 23.38
C LEU A 94 -5.75 5.27 23.67
N ILE A 95 -5.98 3.95 23.55
CA ILE A 95 -7.28 3.33 23.83
C ILE A 95 -7.44 3.16 25.34
N ARG A 96 -8.34 3.96 25.93
CA ARG A 96 -8.64 3.91 27.37
C ARG A 96 -9.15 2.52 27.76
N GLY A 97 -8.61 1.97 28.86
CA GLY A 97 -8.95 0.63 29.35
C GLY A 97 -7.99 -0.47 28.88
N MET A 98 -7.18 -0.22 27.85
CA MET A 98 -6.18 -1.17 27.35
C MET A 98 -4.75 -0.86 27.83
N GLU A 99 -4.59 0.13 28.71
CA GLU A 99 -3.30 0.67 29.18
C GLU A 99 -2.41 -0.39 29.87
N HIS A 100 -3.03 -1.43 30.44
CA HIS A 100 -2.37 -2.47 31.22
C HIS A 100 -1.98 -3.70 30.39
N LEU A 101 -2.49 -3.81 29.15
CA LEU A 101 -2.29 -4.97 28.28
C LEU A 101 -1.00 -4.81 27.46
N PHE A 102 -0.32 -5.93 27.21
CA PHE A 102 0.82 -5.93 26.31
C PHE A 102 0.39 -5.67 24.86
N TYR A 103 1.31 -5.22 24.02
CA TYR A 103 1.00 -4.89 22.61
C TYR A 103 0.32 -6.05 21.86
N GLU A 104 0.80 -7.28 22.06
CA GLU A 104 0.22 -8.48 21.43
C GLU A 104 -1.21 -8.78 21.90
N GLU A 105 -1.49 -8.55 23.19
CA GLU A 105 -2.82 -8.73 23.77
C GLU A 105 -3.77 -7.65 23.28
N ARG A 106 -3.30 -6.40 23.18
CA ARG A 106 -4.06 -5.27 22.63
C ARG A 106 -4.40 -5.46 21.16
N LEU A 107 -3.54 -6.12 20.41
CA LEU A 107 -3.79 -6.46 19.01
C LEU A 107 -4.88 -7.53 18.86
N THR A 108 -4.99 -8.43 19.84
CA THR A 108 -5.98 -9.51 19.84
C THR A 108 -7.36 -9.05 20.30
N GLU A 109 -7.41 -8.02 21.14
CA GLU A 109 -8.67 -7.42 21.65
C GLU A 109 -9.27 -6.33 20.75
N LEU A 110 -8.52 -5.86 19.74
CA LEU A 110 -9.01 -4.94 18.70
C LEU A 110 -9.95 -5.64 17.70
#